data_AF-A0A2T7UGW9-F1
#
_entry.id   AF-A0A2T7UGW9-F1
#
_cell.length_a   1.000
_cell.length_b   1.000
_cell.length_c   1.000
_cell.angle_alpha   90.00
_cell.angle_beta   90.00
_cell.angle_gamma   90.00
#
_symmetry.space_group_name_H-M   'P 1'
#
loop_
_entity.id
_entity.type
_entity.pdbx_description
1 polymer ?
#
loop_
_entity_poly.entity_id
_entity_poly.type
_entity_poly.pdbx_seq_one_letter_code
_entity_poly.pdbx_strand_id
1 'polypeptide(L)'
;MSASRHLLPNGRWHFQHGPMDIVIGADPDVGAGAQVAVDSAHEAAWARFVPMLAQLMQEWPALRLPVQPGAVCPLQGEVARCMWQACAPWAAQTFITPMAAVAGSVAQALLACYARAGVARAWVNNGGDIALHLLPGQSVRVGLYADLARLQVQELMQGLKLDGAFEIAHPMPVRGVATSGWRGRSFSFGIADSVTVLAATAAQADAAASIIANAVNVAHPAIVRQPANSLRDHTDLGDLAVTVDVPALPAEMVQQALQAGLQRARECQERGLIEAAALVCQGQSLLLPMAFGADPEPVPLCCPDPVGVWA
;
A
#
# COMPACT_ATOMS: atom_id res chain seq x y z
N MET A 1 -22.33 8.35 7.09
CA MET A 1 -22.16 7.05 7.79
C MET A 1 -21.25 7.31 8.97
N SER A 2 -21.52 6.73 10.14
CA SER A 2 -20.63 6.85 11.30
C SER A 2 -19.47 5.84 11.19
N ALA A 3 -18.32 6.17 11.76
CA ALA A 3 -17.23 5.21 11.92
C ALA A 3 -17.65 4.04 12.82
N SER A 4 -17.18 2.82 12.53
CA SER A 4 -17.35 1.63 13.36
C SER A 4 -16.01 0.92 13.65
N ARG A 5 -15.95 0.15 14.74
CA ARG A 5 -14.83 -0.74 15.08
C ARG A 5 -15.31 -2.09 15.58
N HIS A 6 -14.58 -3.14 15.22
CA HIS A 6 -14.84 -4.52 15.65
C HIS A 6 -13.53 -5.20 16.04
N LEU A 7 -13.54 -5.93 17.16
CA LEU A 7 -12.43 -6.83 17.51
C LEU A 7 -12.63 -8.15 16.77
N LEU A 8 -11.63 -8.55 15.98
CA LEU A 8 -11.64 -9.82 15.25
C LEU A 8 -11.27 -10.98 16.18
N PRO A 9 -11.69 -12.22 15.89
CA PRO A 9 -11.41 -13.39 16.73
C PRO A 9 -9.92 -13.66 16.98
N ASN A 10 -9.03 -13.15 16.13
CA ASN A 10 -7.59 -13.30 16.25
C ASN A 10 -6.90 -12.09 16.93
N GLY A 11 -7.65 -11.27 17.67
CA GLY A 11 -7.12 -10.16 18.46
C GLY A 11 -6.82 -8.87 17.68
N ARG A 12 -6.97 -8.89 16.34
CA ARG A 12 -6.80 -7.70 15.51
C ARG A 12 -8.04 -6.82 15.55
N TRP A 13 -7.85 -5.51 15.41
CA TRP A 13 -8.94 -4.55 15.27
C TRP A 13 -9.28 -4.32 13.80
N HIS A 14 -10.57 -4.21 13.52
CA HIS A 14 -11.10 -3.74 12.24
C HIS A 14 -11.80 -2.40 12.44
N PHE A 15 -11.35 -1.34 11.76
CA PHE A 15 -12.01 -0.03 11.76
C PHE A 15 -12.57 0.27 10.37
N GLN A 16 -13.79 0.80 10.30
CA GLN A 16 -14.43 1.14 9.03
C GLN A 16 -15.05 2.54 9.08
N HIS A 17 -14.82 3.35 8.05
CA HIS A 17 -15.49 4.64 7.87
C HIS A 17 -15.51 5.03 6.40
N GLY A 18 -16.68 4.92 5.76
CA GLY A 18 -16.80 5.16 4.32
C GLY A 18 -15.92 4.18 3.53
N PRO A 19 -15.02 4.65 2.65
CA PRO A 19 -14.13 3.78 1.87
C PRO A 19 -12.91 3.27 2.65
N MET A 20 -12.64 3.79 3.85
CA MET A 20 -11.50 3.37 4.68
C MET A 20 -11.86 2.08 5.41
N ASP A 21 -11.00 1.07 5.26
CA ASP A 21 -11.22 -0.30 5.69
C ASP A 21 -9.91 -0.81 6.31
N ILE A 22 -9.77 -0.62 7.62
CA ILE A 22 -8.50 -0.72 8.33
C ILE A 22 -8.45 -2.01 9.14
N VAL A 23 -7.39 -2.80 8.99
CA VAL A 23 -7.05 -3.92 9.88
C VAL A 23 -5.78 -3.60 10.63
N ILE A 24 -5.83 -3.66 11.96
CA ILE A 24 -4.72 -3.32 12.85
C ILE A 24 -4.35 -4.51 13.73
N GLY A 25 -3.07 -4.81 13.81
CA GLY A 25 -2.52 -5.70 14.83
C GLY A 25 -1.32 -5.06 15.51
N ALA A 26 -1.09 -5.43 16.76
CA ALA A 26 0.03 -4.97 17.55
C ALA A 26 0.37 -6.01 18.61
N ASP A 27 1.67 -6.23 18.82
CA ASP A 27 2.17 -7.13 19.84
C ASP A 27 2.85 -6.31 20.94
N PRO A 28 2.59 -6.64 22.23
CA PRO A 28 3.23 -5.97 23.35
C PRO A 28 4.72 -6.30 23.40
N ASP A 29 5.51 -5.35 23.90
CA ASP A 29 6.89 -5.58 24.28
C ASP A 29 7.00 -6.36 25.61
N VAL A 30 8.22 -6.65 26.05
CA VAL A 30 8.47 -7.29 27.34
C VAL A 30 8.27 -6.31 28.50
N GLY A 31 7.61 -6.78 29.56
CA GLY A 31 7.54 -6.07 30.84
C GLY A 31 6.13 -5.70 31.31
N ALA A 32 6.06 -5.24 32.55
CA ALA A 32 4.80 -4.82 33.17
C ALA A 32 4.23 -3.59 32.44
N GLY A 33 2.97 -3.67 32.02
CA GLY A 33 2.27 -2.57 31.36
C GLY A 33 2.38 -2.55 29.83
N ALA A 34 3.10 -3.47 29.20
CA ALA A 34 3.20 -3.53 27.73
C ALA A 34 1.83 -3.76 27.06
N GLN A 35 1.00 -4.66 27.61
CA GLN A 35 -0.37 -4.85 27.12
C GLN A 35 -1.22 -3.57 27.26
N VAL A 36 -1.07 -2.85 28.37
CA VAL A 36 -1.77 -1.57 28.59
C VAL A 36 -1.33 -0.52 27.56
N ALA A 37 -0.06 -0.54 27.15
CA ALA A 37 0.44 0.34 26.09
C ALA A 37 -0.21 0.03 24.72
N VAL A 38 -0.37 -1.25 24.39
CA VAL A 38 -1.08 -1.70 23.17
C VAL A 38 -2.55 -1.28 23.20
N ASP A 39 -3.25 -1.54 24.31
CA ASP A 39 -4.66 -1.16 24.47
C ASP A 39 -4.85 0.37 24.37
N SER A 40 -3.96 1.14 25.00
CA SER A 40 -3.94 2.60 24.89
C SER A 40 -3.65 3.08 23.47
N ALA A 41 -2.78 2.39 22.72
CA ALA A 41 -2.51 2.69 21.32
C ALA A 41 -3.73 2.43 20.43
N HIS A 42 -4.49 1.36 20.68
CA HIS A 42 -5.75 1.08 19.98
C HIS A 42 -6.80 2.18 20.22
N GLU A 43 -6.95 2.64 21.47
CA GLU A 43 -7.87 3.73 21.79
C GLU A 43 -7.44 5.06 21.15
N ALA A 44 -6.14 5.37 21.15
CA ALA A 44 -5.60 6.55 20.49
C ALA A 44 -5.81 6.50 18.96
N ALA A 45 -5.57 5.33 18.35
CA ALA A 45 -5.80 5.11 16.92
C ALA A 45 -7.28 5.28 16.57
N TRP A 46 -8.19 4.76 17.40
CA TRP A 46 -9.62 4.95 17.21
C TRP A 46 -10.03 6.42 17.30
N ALA A 47 -9.59 7.13 18.34
CA ALA A 47 -9.87 8.56 18.50
C ALA A 47 -9.36 9.40 17.31
N ARG A 48 -8.23 9.02 16.72
CA ARG A 48 -7.66 9.65 15.52
C ARG A 48 -8.40 9.27 14.24
N PHE A 49 -8.89 8.04 14.13
CA PHE A 49 -9.61 7.54 12.95
C PHE A 49 -10.99 8.18 12.77
N VAL A 50 -11.75 8.35 13.86
CA VAL A 50 -13.14 8.84 13.83
C VAL A 50 -13.31 10.15 13.03
N PRO A 51 -12.55 11.23 13.28
CA PRO A 51 -12.70 12.49 12.53
C PRO A 51 -12.03 12.49 11.15
N MET A 52 -11.21 11.49 10.84
CA MET A 52 -10.27 11.52 9.71
C MET A 52 -10.97 11.68 8.35
N LEU A 53 -12.07 10.97 8.11
CA LEU A 53 -12.80 11.09 6.85
C LEU A 53 -13.32 12.52 6.65
N ALA A 54 -13.90 13.11 7.69
CA ALA A 54 -14.45 14.46 7.63
C ALA A 54 -13.34 15.52 7.41
N GLN A 55 -12.15 15.30 7.96
CA GLN A 55 -10.99 16.15 7.72
C GLN A 55 -10.51 16.05 6.27
N LEU A 56 -10.37 14.84 5.72
CA LEU A 56 -10.01 14.65 4.31
C LEU A 56 -11.07 15.23 3.37
N MET A 57 -12.35 15.10 3.70
CA MET A 57 -13.44 15.68 2.91
C MET A 57 -13.42 17.22 2.85
N GLN A 58 -12.92 17.89 3.89
CA GLN A 58 -12.75 19.36 3.88
C GLN A 58 -11.71 19.81 2.86
N GLU A 59 -10.67 19.00 2.65
CA GLU A 59 -9.58 19.31 1.71
C GLU A 59 -9.74 18.57 0.36
N TRP A 60 -10.81 17.79 0.20
CA TRP A 60 -11.10 16.98 -0.99
C TRP A 60 -11.00 17.74 -2.31
N PRO A 61 -11.52 18.99 -2.45
CA PRO A 61 -11.39 19.73 -3.69
C PRO A 61 -9.93 19.95 -4.12
N ALA A 62 -9.02 20.16 -3.18
CA ALA A 62 -7.59 20.34 -3.45
C ALA A 62 -6.86 19.01 -3.62
N LEU A 63 -7.25 17.97 -2.86
CA LEU A 63 -6.65 16.62 -2.94
C LEU A 63 -6.81 15.94 -4.30
N ARG A 64 -7.81 16.36 -5.09
CA ARG A 64 -8.03 15.83 -6.44
C ARG A 64 -7.29 16.61 -7.53
N LEU A 65 -6.65 17.72 -7.19
CA LEU A 65 -5.90 18.49 -8.18
C LEU A 65 -4.53 17.86 -8.41
N PRO A 66 -4.02 17.88 -9.66
CA PRO A 66 -2.68 17.39 -9.95
C PRO A 66 -1.64 18.15 -9.15
N VAL A 67 -0.67 17.42 -8.59
CA VAL A 67 0.47 18.05 -7.91
C VAL A 67 1.29 18.79 -8.96
N GLN A 68 1.52 20.09 -8.74
CA GLN A 68 2.31 20.92 -9.64
C GLN A 68 3.79 20.85 -9.28
N PRO A 69 4.71 20.71 -10.26
CA PRO A 69 6.15 20.71 -10.00
C PRO A 69 6.60 22.00 -9.30
N GLY A 70 7.34 21.86 -8.20
CA GLY A 70 7.89 23.00 -7.45
C GLY A 70 6.84 23.84 -6.68
N ALA A 71 5.57 23.44 -6.67
CA ALA A 71 4.56 24.12 -5.88
C ALA A 71 4.76 23.89 -4.37
N VAL A 72 4.34 24.85 -3.56
CA VAL A 72 4.23 24.66 -2.11
C VAL A 72 2.95 23.88 -1.82
N CYS A 73 3.01 22.94 -0.88
CA CYS A 73 1.84 22.16 -0.48
C CYS A 73 0.72 23.08 0.03
N PRO A 74 -0.46 23.11 -0.64
CA PRO A 74 -1.56 24.00 -0.25
C PRO A 74 -2.38 23.44 0.93
N LEU A 75 -2.19 22.16 1.24
CA LEU A 75 -2.97 21.40 2.21
C LEU A 75 -2.50 21.68 3.63
N GLN A 76 -3.43 21.60 4.59
CA GLN A 76 -3.20 21.97 5.99
C GLN A 76 -3.19 20.75 6.91
N GLY A 77 -4.11 19.81 6.69
CA GLY A 77 -4.26 18.59 7.46
C GLY A 77 -3.04 17.68 7.34
N GLU A 78 -2.72 17.01 8.45
CA GLU A 78 -1.53 16.15 8.54
C GLU A 78 -1.53 15.05 7.47
N VAL A 79 -2.65 14.32 7.33
CA VAL A 79 -2.81 13.24 6.35
C VAL A 79 -2.79 13.81 4.93
N ALA A 80 -3.53 14.90 4.68
CA ALA A 80 -3.60 15.54 3.36
C ALA A 80 -2.22 16.02 2.88
N ARG A 81 -1.43 16.65 3.77
CA ARG A 81 -0.04 17.02 3.50
C ARG A 81 0.84 15.82 3.23
N CYS A 82 0.69 14.74 4.02
CA CYS A 82 1.44 13.52 3.81
C CYS A 82 1.18 12.92 2.42
N MET A 83 -0.08 12.89 1.99
CA MET A 83 -0.49 12.45 0.65
C MET A 83 0.18 13.27 -0.46
N TRP A 84 0.13 14.60 -0.34
CA TRP A 84 0.72 15.50 -1.33
C TRP A 84 2.24 15.38 -1.39
N GLN A 85 2.91 15.30 -0.22
CA GLN A 85 4.36 15.14 -0.14
C GLN A 85 4.80 13.80 -0.73
N ALA A 86 4.03 12.74 -0.51
CA ALA A 86 4.24 11.44 -1.11
C ALA A 86 3.94 11.40 -2.61
N CYS A 87 3.38 12.43 -3.22
CA CYS A 87 3.14 12.49 -4.68
C CYS A 87 4.07 13.50 -5.39
N ALA A 88 4.57 14.50 -4.66
CA ALA A 88 5.40 15.57 -5.18
C ALA A 88 6.65 15.12 -5.99
N PRO A 89 7.36 14.03 -5.64
CA PRO A 89 8.52 13.58 -6.42
C PRO A 89 8.20 13.22 -7.88
N TRP A 90 6.95 12.90 -8.21
CA TRP A 90 6.55 12.46 -9.55
C TRP A 90 5.92 13.57 -10.40
N ALA A 91 5.54 14.69 -9.77
CA ALA A 91 4.80 15.78 -10.40
C ALA A 91 5.43 16.32 -11.70
N ALA A 92 6.76 16.33 -11.79
CA ALA A 92 7.49 16.83 -12.97
C ALA A 92 7.48 15.87 -14.17
N GLN A 93 7.17 14.59 -13.96
CA GLN A 93 7.35 13.54 -14.96
C GLN A 93 6.03 12.91 -15.40
N THR A 94 5.01 12.94 -14.54
CA THR A 94 3.74 12.25 -14.78
C THR A 94 2.60 12.94 -14.06
N PHE A 95 1.40 12.77 -14.60
CA PHE A 95 0.18 13.09 -13.89
C PHE A 95 0.11 12.25 -12.61
N ILE A 96 -0.11 12.93 -11.49
CA ILE A 96 -0.39 12.32 -10.18
C ILE A 96 -1.15 13.34 -9.35
N THR A 97 -2.13 12.87 -8.60
CA THR A 97 -2.84 13.66 -7.58
C THR A 97 -2.48 13.10 -6.20
N PRO A 98 -2.63 13.88 -5.11
CA PRO A 98 -2.51 13.35 -3.76
C PRO A 98 -3.31 12.07 -3.49
N MET A 99 -4.38 11.80 -4.26
CA MET A 99 -5.20 10.60 -4.11
C MET A 99 -4.45 9.30 -4.32
N ALA A 100 -3.34 9.31 -5.06
CA ALA A 100 -2.49 8.14 -5.25
C ALA A 100 -1.77 7.66 -3.98
N ALA A 101 -1.85 8.41 -2.87
CA ALA A 101 -1.21 8.08 -1.60
C ALA A 101 -2.19 8.02 -0.41
N VAL A 102 -3.50 8.02 -0.67
CA VAL A 102 -4.52 8.18 0.38
C VAL A 102 -4.48 7.04 1.39
N ALA A 103 -4.38 5.80 0.91
CA ALA A 103 -4.55 4.63 1.75
C ALA A 103 -3.32 4.41 2.63
N GLY A 104 -2.13 4.52 2.04
CA GLY A 104 -0.86 4.49 2.74
C GLY A 104 -0.70 5.63 3.75
N SER A 105 -1.14 6.85 3.40
CA SER A 105 -1.09 8.00 4.33
C SER A 105 -2.01 7.83 5.53
N VAL A 106 -3.21 7.27 5.33
CA VAL A 106 -4.14 6.93 6.42
C VAL A 106 -3.54 5.85 7.32
N ALA A 107 -3.01 4.77 6.74
CA ALA A 107 -2.38 3.69 7.50
C ALA A 107 -1.21 4.20 8.35
N GLN A 108 -0.34 5.02 7.75
CA GLN A 108 0.79 5.65 8.40
C GLN A 108 0.36 6.59 9.54
N ALA A 109 -0.67 7.38 9.33
CA ALA A 109 -1.19 8.29 10.34
C ALA A 109 -1.73 7.55 11.57
N LEU A 110 -2.37 6.39 11.39
CA LEU A 110 -2.84 5.57 12.51
C LEU A 110 -1.71 4.82 13.20
N LEU A 111 -0.72 4.34 12.44
CA LEU A 111 0.44 3.64 12.97
C LEU A 111 1.23 4.51 13.96
N ALA A 112 1.26 5.83 13.76
CA ALA A 112 1.93 6.76 14.68
C ALA A 112 1.46 6.63 16.14
N CYS A 113 0.24 6.14 16.39
CA CYS A 113 -0.25 5.87 17.75
C CYS A 113 0.48 4.73 18.47
N TYR A 114 1.14 3.84 17.73
CA TYR A 114 1.85 2.65 18.20
C TYR A 114 3.34 2.87 18.39
N ALA A 115 3.88 4.01 17.93
CA ALA A 115 5.28 4.40 18.13
C ALA A 115 5.52 4.88 19.59
N ARG A 116 5.42 3.96 20.54
CA ARG A 116 5.56 4.21 21.98
C ARG A 116 6.15 3.02 22.72
N ALA A 117 6.71 3.27 23.90
CA ALA A 117 7.22 2.22 24.77
C ALA A 117 6.12 1.21 25.12
N GLY A 118 6.47 -0.07 25.15
CA GLY A 118 5.54 -1.17 25.43
C GLY A 118 4.89 -1.81 24.19
N VAL A 119 5.14 -1.28 22.98
CA VAL A 119 4.67 -1.89 21.72
C VAL A 119 5.87 -2.42 20.92
N ALA A 120 6.02 -3.74 20.83
CA ALA A 120 7.13 -4.40 20.13
C ALA A 120 7.02 -4.23 18.61
N ARG A 121 5.86 -4.54 18.06
CA ARG A 121 5.55 -4.33 16.66
C ARG A 121 4.08 -4.01 16.47
N ALA A 122 3.78 -3.27 15.42
CA ALA A 122 2.41 -3.00 15.00
C ALA A 122 2.34 -2.87 13.49
N TRP A 123 1.18 -3.15 12.93
CA TRP A 123 0.89 -2.95 11.52
C TRP A 123 -0.53 -2.43 11.34
N VAL A 124 -0.68 -1.52 10.40
CA VAL A 124 -1.97 -0.97 9.98
C VAL A 124 -2.10 -1.21 8.49
N ASN A 125 -3.07 -2.03 8.07
CA ASN A 125 -3.39 -2.26 6.66
C ASN A 125 -4.69 -1.51 6.30
N ASN A 126 -4.64 -0.67 5.27
CA ASN A 126 -5.80 -0.08 4.63
C ASN A 126 -5.96 -0.61 3.18
N GLY A 127 -6.70 -1.70 3.00
CA GLY A 127 -7.05 -2.22 1.67
C GLY A 127 -5.91 -2.71 0.77
N GLY A 128 -4.71 -2.95 1.31
CA GLY A 128 -3.50 -3.34 0.57
C GLY A 128 -2.27 -2.48 0.91
N ASP A 129 -2.50 -1.33 1.54
CA ASP A 129 -1.47 -0.38 1.94
C ASP A 129 -1.17 -0.49 3.43
N ILE A 130 0.04 -0.94 3.75
CA ILE A 130 0.46 -1.35 5.09
C ILE A 130 1.54 -0.41 5.62
N ALA A 131 1.30 0.15 6.80
CA ALA A 131 2.31 0.83 7.60
C ALA A 131 2.80 -0.09 8.72
N LEU A 132 4.12 -0.12 8.96
CA LEU A 132 4.78 -1.01 9.92
C LEU A 132 5.55 -0.25 10.99
N HIS A 133 5.39 -0.64 12.25
CA HIS A 133 6.23 -0.26 13.38
C HIS A 133 6.91 -1.51 13.91
N LEU A 134 8.24 -1.47 14.05
CA LEU A 134 9.06 -2.59 14.52
C LEU A 134 10.09 -2.04 15.51
N LEU A 135 10.27 -2.69 16.65
CA LEU A 135 11.44 -2.51 17.54
C LEU A 135 12.60 -3.41 17.11
N PRO A 136 13.84 -3.18 17.60
CA PRO A 136 14.96 -4.08 17.38
C PRO A 136 14.62 -5.54 17.72
N GLY A 137 15.03 -6.47 16.86
CA GLY A 137 14.74 -7.90 17.00
C GLY A 137 13.35 -8.32 16.53
N GLN A 138 12.48 -7.39 16.12
CA GLN A 138 11.16 -7.69 15.57
C GLN A 138 11.18 -7.79 14.05
N SER A 139 10.29 -8.62 13.53
CA SER A 139 9.99 -8.73 12.12
C SER A 139 8.49 -8.94 11.90
N VAL A 140 8.06 -8.77 10.65
CA VAL A 140 6.71 -9.06 10.20
C VAL A 140 6.77 -9.86 8.91
N ARG A 141 5.89 -10.85 8.77
CA ARG A 141 5.72 -11.59 7.53
C ARG A 141 4.55 -11.00 6.74
N VAL A 142 4.83 -10.56 5.52
CA VAL A 142 3.84 -10.01 4.60
C VAL A 142 3.52 -11.04 3.54
N GLY A 143 2.24 -11.39 3.41
CA GLY A 143 1.74 -12.27 2.35
C GLY A 143 1.41 -11.49 1.09
N LEU A 144 1.81 -12.01 -0.07
CA LEU A 144 1.48 -11.48 -1.39
C LEU A 144 0.31 -12.26 -2.00
N TYR A 145 -0.70 -11.54 -2.48
CA TYR A 145 -1.80 -12.10 -3.23
C TYR A 145 -1.97 -11.32 -4.55
N ALA A 146 -1.50 -11.92 -5.64
CA ALA A 146 -1.38 -11.25 -6.94
C ALA A 146 -2.68 -11.27 -7.75
N ASP A 147 -3.64 -12.16 -7.45
CA ASP A 147 -4.89 -12.24 -8.20
C ASP A 147 -6.13 -12.38 -7.30
N LEU A 148 -6.65 -11.24 -6.83
CA LEU A 148 -7.93 -11.16 -6.09
C LEU A 148 -9.11 -11.79 -6.85
N ALA A 149 -9.06 -11.89 -8.19
CA ALA A 149 -10.13 -12.51 -8.98
C ALA A 149 -10.08 -14.06 -8.96
N ARG A 150 -8.99 -14.65 -8.46
CA ARG A 150 -8.86 -16.10 -8.24
C ARG A 150 -9.37 -16.56 -6.87
N LEU A 151 -9.81 -15.65 -6.00
CA LEU A 151 -10.42 -15.98 -4.70
C LEU A 151 -11.64 -16.88 -4.90
N GLN A 152 -11.43 -18.20 -4.87
CA GLN A 152 -12.52 -19.16 -4.86
C GLN A 152 -13.06 -19.27 -3.43
N VAL A 153 -14.37 -19.39 -3.28
CA VAL A 153 -15.06 -19.54 -1.97
C VAL A 153 -14.49 -20.73 -1.16
N GLN A 154 -13.88 -21.71 -1.83
CA GLN A 154 -13.18 -22.83 -1.20
C GLN A 154 -11.83 -22.48 -0.55
N GLU A 155 -11.10 -21.46 -1.05
CA GLU A 155 -9.81 -21.03 -0.48
C GLU A 155 -9.99 -20.19 0.80
N LEU A 156 -11.13 -19.50 0.94
CA LEU A 156 -11.52 -18.88 2.21
C LEU A 156 -11.73 -19.90 3.35
N MET A 157 -12.05 -21.15 3.02
CA MET A 157 -12.36 -22.21 3.99
C MET A 157 -11.16 -23.09 4.36
N GLN A 158 -10.07 -23.06 3.57
CA GLN A 158 -8.88 -23.91 3.77
C GLN A 158 -7.58 -23.13 4.06
N GLY A 159 -7.66 -21.80 4.09
CA GLY A 159 -6.50 -20.91 4.19
C GLY A 159 -6.06 -20.45 2.80
N LEU A 160 -5.86 -19.13 2.67
CA LEU A 160 -5.46 -18.50 1.42
C LEU A 160 -4.12 -19.08 0.94
N LYS A 161 -4.09 -19.61 -0.28
CA LYS A 161 -2.84 -20.02 -0.92
C LYS A 161 -2.13 -18.75 -1.38
N LEU A 162 -1.12 -18.34 -0.60
CA LEU A 162 -0.27 -17.19 -0.92
C LEU A 162 0.51 -17.43 -2.22
N ASP A 163 0.55 -16.44 -3.10
CA ASP A 163 1.44 -16.44 -4.27
C ASP A 163 2.91 -16.27 -3.86
N GLY A 164 3.13 -15.66 -2.68
CA GLY A 164 4.42 -15.55 -2.03
C GLY A 164 4.31 -14.95 -0.64
N ALA A 165 5.42 -14.94 0.10
CA ALA A 165 5.55 -14.16 1.32
C ALA A 165 6.98 -13.67 1.45
N PHE A 166 7.16 -12.50 2.07
CA PHE A 166 8.46 -11.98 2.44
C PHE A 166 8.46 -11.50 3.88
N GLU A 167 9.63 -11.45 4.47
CA GLU A 167 9.85 -10.97 5.83
C GLU A 167 10.44 -9.57 5.80
N ILE A 168 9.87 -8.65 6.58
CA ILE A 168 10.46 -7.34 6.86
C ILE A 168 10.95 -7.36 8.29
N ALA A 169 12.26 -7.31 8.47
CA ALA A 169 12.91 -7.20 9.77
C ALA A 169 13.28 -5.76 10.11
N HIS A 170 13.36 -5.45 11.40
CA HIS A 170 13.72 -4.11 11.89
C HIS A 170 14.94 -3.45 11.20
N PRO A 171 16.06 -4.15 10.93
CA PRO A 171 17.24 -3.54 10.30
C PRO A 171 16.99 -3.05 8.87
N MET A 172 15.94 -3.55 8.20
CA MET A 172 15.58 -3.07 6.87
C MET A 172 14.97 -1.67 6.96
N PRO A 173 15.24 -0.78 5.99
CA PRO A 173 14.66 0.58 5.94
C PRO A 173 13.16 0.59 5.66
N VAL A 174 12.55 -0.56 5.34
CA VAL A 174 11.15 -0.67 4.93
C VAL A 174 10.21 -0.47 6.13
N ARG A 175 9.30 0.51 6.04
CA ARG A 175 8.17 0.67 6.97
C ARG A 175 6.82 0.87 6.25
N GLY A 176 6.82 0.77 4.92
CA GLY A 176 5.63 0.81 4.08
C GLY A 176 5.61 -0.30 3.06
N VAL A 177 4.44 -0.90 2.86
CA VAL A 177 4.13 -1.83 1.75
C VAL A 177 2.85 -1.34 1.09
N ALA A 178 2.76 -1.39 -0.23
CA ALA A 178 1.56 -1.03 -0.97
C ALA A 178 1.39 -1.91 -2.19
N THR A 179 0.15 -2.18 -2.58
CA THR A 179 -0.17 -3.00 -3.75
C THR A 179 -1.13 -2.26 -4.67
N SER A 180 -0.78 -2.12 -5.95
CA SER A 180 -1.61 -1.47 -6.97
C SER A 180 -1.74 -2.33 -8.22
N GLY A 181 -2.88 -2.26 -8.92
CA GLY A 181 -3.16 -3.06 -10.10
C GLY A 181 -4.49 -2.70 -10.72
N TRP A 182 -4.71 -3.06 -11.99
CA TRP A 182 -5.92 -2.65 -12.72
C TRP A 182 -7.22 -3.30 -12.20
N ARG A 183 -7.12 -4.44 -11.51
CA ARG A 183 -8.22 -5.13 -10.84
C ARG A 183 -8.44 -4.65 -9.39
N GLY A 184 -7.64 -3.70 -8.92
CA GLY A 184 -7.69 -3.19 -7.55
C GLY A 184 -8.88 -2.26 -7.28
N ARG A 185 -8.92 -1.72 -6.06
CA ARG A 185 -9.97 -0.75 -5.62
C ARG A 185 -9.82 0.62 -6.31
N SER A 186 -8.60 0.94 -6.74
CA SER A 186 -8.21 2.18 -7.41
C SER A 186 -8.07 1.98 -8.92
N PHE A 187 -8.42 2.99 -9.70
CA PHE A 187 -8.24 2.93 -11.15
C PHE A 187 -6.76 2.96 -11.54
N SER A 188 -6.39 2.19 -12.55
CA SER A 188 -5.04 2.17 -13.10
C SER A 188 -5.05 2.49 -14.60
N PHE A 189 -3.96 3.10 -15.07
CA PHE A 189 -3.65 3.26 -16.48
C PHE A 189 -2.85 2.07 -17.03
N GLY A 190 -2.30 1.21 -16.19
CA GLY A 190 -1.51 0.05 -16.61
C GLY A 190 -2.35 -1.21 -16.81
N ILE A 191 -1.67 -2.32 -17.06
CA ILE A 191 -2.27 -3.65 -17.18
C ILE A 191 -1.73 -4.65 -16.14
N ALA A 192 -0.92 -4.20 -15.17
CA ALA A 192 -0.45 -5.05 -14.09
C ALA A 192 -1.60 -5.60 -13.25
N ASP A 193 -1.64 -6.91 -13.06
CA ASP A 193 -2.58 -7.53 -12.13
C ASP A 193 -2.28 -7.08 -10.70
N SER A 194 -0.98 -7.05 -10.35
CA SER A 194 -0.49 -6.49 -9.11
C SER A 194 0.94 -5.97 -9.23
N VAL A 195 1.21 -4.84 -8.60
CA VAL A 195 2.55 -4.34 -8.29
C VAL A 195 2.60 -4.07 -6.79
N THR A 196 3.44 -4.81 -6.07
CA THR A 196 3.72 -4.57 -4.66
C THR A 196 5.03 -3.82 -4.50
N VAL A 197 5.01 -2.71 -3.76
CA VAL A 197 6.18 -1.85 -3.50
C VAL A 197 6.50 -1.83 -2.03
N LEU A 198 7.79 -1.92 -1.70
CA LEU A 198 8.33 -1.72 -0.37
C LEU A 198 9.05 -0.37 -0.34
N ALA A 199 8.76 0.46 0.65
CA ALA A 199 9.38 1.78 0.80
C ALA A 199 9.60 2.15 2.27
N ALA A 200 10.32 3.25 2.49
CA ALA A 200 10.60 3.79 3.83
C ALA A 200 9.32 4.21 4.58
N THR A 201 8.23 4.52 3.86
CA THR A 201 6.94 4.89 4.46
C THR A 201 5.77 4.33 3.64
N ALA A 202 4.61 4.13 4.27
CA ALA A 202 3.43 3.59 3.58
C ALA A 202 2.88 4.56 2.54
N ALA A 203 2.90 5.87 2.82
CA ALA A 203 2.49 6.89 1.86
C ALA A 203 3.36 6.88 0.59
N GLN A 204 4.69 6.73 0.74
CA GLN A 204 5.59 6.61 -0.42
C GLN A 204 5.36 5.31 -1.20
N ALA A 205 5.14 4.19 -0.49
CA ALA A 205 4.85 2.92 -1.13
C ALA A 205 3.58 3.00 -2.00
N ASP A 206 2.50 3.59 -1.48
CA ASP A 206 1.19 3.73 -2.16
C ASP A 206 1.31 4.55 -3.46
N ALA A 207 1.92 5.74 -3.37
CA ALA A 207 2.18 6.57 -4.55
C ALA A 207 3.06 5.86 -5.59
N ALA A 208 4.14 5.21 -5.13
CA ALA A 208 5.06 4.51 -6.02
C ALA A 208 4.42 3.28 -6.68
N ALA A 209 3.61 2.51 -5.95
CA ALA A 209 2.88 1.36 -6.49
C ALA A 209 1.96 1.80 -7.62
N SER A 210 1.22 2.90 -7.43
CA SER A 210 0.38 3.50 -8.47
C SER A 210 1.20 3.90 -9.71
N ILE A 211 2.35 4.56 -9.54
CA ILE A 211 3.21 4.97 -10.66
C ILE A 211 3.81 3.78 -11.41
N ILE A 212 4.26 2.75 -10.70
CA ILE A 212 4.91 1.58 -11.30
C ILE A 212 3.87 0.69 -11.97
N ALA A 213 2.70 0.47 -11.35
CA ALA A 213 1.59 -0.26 -11.95
C ALA A 213 1.15 0.40 -13.27
N ASN A 214 1.06 1.73 -13.30
CA ASN A 214 0.72 2.48 -14.51
C ASN A 214 1.79 2.35 -15.62
N ALA A 215 3.06 2.11 -15.25
CA ALA A 215 4.15 1.89 -16.20
C ALA A 215 4.20 0.46 -16.75
N VAL A 216 3.57 -0.52 -16.08
CA VAL A 216 3.33 -1.85 -16.65
C VAL A 216 2.23 -1.73 -17.70
N ASN A 217 2.61 -1.38 -18.93
CA ASN A 217 1.65 -1.08 -19.97
C ASN A 217 2.19 -1.43 -21.36
N VAL A 218 1.29 -1.75 -22.28
CA VAL A 218 1.57 -2.00 -23.69
C VAL A 218 0.38 -1.56 -24.53
N ALA A 219 0.62 -1.08 -25.75
CA ALA A 219 -0.45 -0.78 -26.68
C ALA A 219 -0.96 -2.08 -27.32
N HIS A 220 -2.23 -2.39 -27.11
CA HIS A 220 -2.90 -3.51 -27.78
C HIS A 220 -4.37 -3.15 -28.01
N PRO A 221 -4.92 -3.33 -29.23
CA PRO A 221 -6.26 -2.86 -29.58
C PRO A 221 -7.39 -3.53 -28.79
N ALA A 222 -7.12 -4.72 -28.23
CA ALA A 222 -8.10 -5.43 -27.42
C ALA A 222 -8.11 -5.00 -25.93
N ILE A 223 -7.16 -4.17 -25.47
CA ILE A 223 -7.22 -3.60 -24.12
C ILE A 223 -8.31 -2.53 -24.11
N VAL A 224 -9.31 -2.69 -23.24
CA VAL A 224 -10.43 -1.76 -23.14
C VAL A 224 -10.11 -0.71 -22.09
N ARG A 225 -10.28 0.55 -22.47
CA ARG A 225 -10.12 1.71 -21.60
C ARG A 225 -11.34 2.60 -21.69
N GLN A 226 -11.70 3.22 -20.58
CA GLN A 226 -12.80 4.19 -20.51
C GLN A 226 -12.38 5.41 -19.70
N PRO A 227 -12.97 6.59 -19.95
CA PRO A 227 -12.78 7.75 -19.09
C PRO A 227 -13.12 7.41 -17.64
N ALA A 228 -12.28 7.79 -16.68
CA ALA A 228 -12.50 7.42 -15.28
C ALA A 228 -13.85 7.95 -14.75
N ASN A 229 -14.27 9.14 -15.20
CA ASN A 229 -15.54 9.76 -14.81
C ASN A 229 -16.79 9.09 -15.40
N SER A 230 -16.67 8.22 -16.41
CA SER A 230 -17.80 7.39 -16.87
C SER A 230 -18.02 6.16 -15.98
N LEU A 231 -17.03 5.82 -15.13
CA LEU A 231 -17.06 4.66 -14.25
C LEU A 231 -17.38 5.04 -12.80
N ARG A 232 -16.88 6.20 -12.34
CA ARG A 232 -17.06 6.67 -10.97
C ARG A 232 -17.15 8.19 -10.94
N ASP A 233 -18.27 8.68 -10.40
CA ASP A 233 -18.46 10.10 -10.16
C ASP A 233 -17.37 10.63 -9.24
N HIS A 234 -16.97 11.88 -9.48
CA HIS A 234 -16.03 12.59 -8.62
C HIS A 234 -14.66 11.92 -8.45
N THR A 235 -14.22 11.13 -9.44
CA THR A 235 -12.83 10.64 -9.55
C THR A 235 -11.82 11.79 -9.78
N ASP A 236 -10.65 11.73 -9.16
CA ASP A 236 -9.54 12.66 -9.37
C ASP A 236 -8.92 12.55 -10.78
N LEU A 237 -9.20 11.46 -11.50
CA LEU A 237 -8.63 11.20 -12.82
C LEU A 237 -9.42 11.85 -13.98
N GLY A 238 -10.64 12.35 -13.73
CA GLY A 238 -11.46 13.03 -14.74
C GLY A 238 -11.68 12.20 -16.02
N ASP A 239 -11.38 12.78 -17.17
CA ASP A 239 -11.53 12.15 -18.49
C ASP A 239 -10.37 11.18 -18.86
N LEU A 240 -9.38 11.01 -17.98
CA LEU A 240 -8.25 10.11 -18.26
C LEU A 240 -8.73 8.68 -18.43
N ALA A 241 -8.21 8.02 -19.48
CA ALA A 241 -8.61 6.68 -19.85
C ALA A 241 -7.96 5.62 -18.94
N VAL A 242 -8.78 4.97 -18.11
CA VAL A 242 -8.36 3.92 -17.19
C VAL A 242 -8.67 2.54 -17.76
N THR A 243 -7.88 1.54 -17.39
CA THR A 243 -8.06 0.15 -17.82
C THR A 243 -9.32 -0.43 -17.20
N VAL A 244 -10.20 -1.01 -18.02
CA VAL A 244 -11.41 -1.70 -17.55
C VAL A 244 -11.47 -3.17 -17.93
N ASP A 245 -10.78 -3.56 -19.00
CA ASP A 245 -10.64 -4.96 -19.40
C ASP A 245 -9.30 -5.19 -20.08
N VAL A 246 -8.64 -6.29 -19.72
CA VAL A 246 -7.38 -6.74 -20.30
C VAL A 246 -7.56 -8.20 -20.71
N PRO A 247 -7.72 -8.49 -22.02
CA PRO A 247 -7.82 -9.86 -22.49
C PRO A 247 -6.48 -10.58 -22.35
N ALA A 248 -6.46 -11.90 -22.55
CA ALA A 248 -5.20 -12.64 -22.66
C ALA A 248 -4.35 -12.06 -23.80
N LEU A 249 -3.16 -11.56 -23.46
CA LEU A 249 -2.23 -10.96 -24.40
C LEU A 249 -1.13 -11.96 -24.79
N PRO A 250 -0.47 -11.78 -25.95
CA PRO A 250 0.73 -12.54 -26.28
C PRO A 250 1.78 -12.42 -25.17
N ALA A 251 2.43 -13.53 -24.82
CA ALA A 251 3.38 -13.59 -23.71
C ALA A 251 4.53 -12.55 -23.84
N GLU A 252 4.98 -12.27 -25.06
CA GLU A 252 6.00 -11.26 -25.35
C GLU A 252 5.55 -9.83 -25.03
N MET A 253 4.28 -9.50 -25.28
CA MET A 253 3.72 -8.18 -24.94
C MET A 253 3.56 -8.00 -23.43
N VAL A 254 3.17 -9.07 -22.73
CA VAL A 254 3.15 -9.08 -21.26
C VAL A 254 4.56 -8.87 -20.70
N GLN A 255 5.55 -9.57 -21.26
CA GLN A 255 6.95 -9.39 -20.89
C GLN A 255 7.44 -7.96 -21.17
N GLN A 256 7.08 -7.38 -22.31
CA GLN A 256 7.40 -5.99 -22.64
C GLN A 256 6.80 -5.01 -21.62
N ALA A 257 5.52 -5.18 -21.27
CA ALA A 257 4.87 -4.35 -20.26
C ALA A 257 5.56 -4.47 -18.89
N LEU A 258 5.89 -5.69 -18.46
CA LEU A 258 6.60 -5.93 -17.21
C LEU A 258 8.00 -5.29 -17.21
N GLN A 259 8.73 -5.35 -18.32
CA GLN A 259 10.04 -4.69 -18.44
C GLN A 259 9.93 -3.16 -18.33
N ALA A 260 8.89 -2.55 -18.92
CA ALA A 260 8.63 -1.12 -18.78
C ALA A 260 8.34 -0.72 -17.31
N GLY A 261 7.54 -1.53 -16.61
CA GLY A 261 7.31 -1.36 -15.17
C GLY A 261 8.59 -1.53 -14.34
N LEU A 262 9.41 -2.55 -14.64
CA LEU A 262 10.67 -2.80 -13.95
C LEU A 262 11.66 -1.65 -14.14
N GLN A 263 11.74 -1.08 -15.34
CA GLN A 263 12.56 0.10 -15.62
C GLN A 263 12.09 1.30 -14.79
N ARG A 264 10.78 1.55 -14.71
CA ARG A 264 10.24 2.60 -13.83
C ARG A 264 10.53 2.33 -12.35
N ALA A 265 10.46 1.09 -11.90
CA ALA A 265 10.82 0.73 -10.53
C ALA A 265 12.29 1.02 -10.22
N ARG A 266 13.21 0.71 -11.16
CA ARG A 266 14.64 1.04 -11.03
C ARG A 266 14.87 2.54 -10.91
N GLU A 267 14.24 3.34 -11.78
CA GLU A 267 14.28 4.81 -11.70
C GLU A 267 13.81 5.33 -10.33
N CYS A 268 12.78 4.70 -9.75
CA CYS A 268 12.31 5.06 -8.42
C CYS A 268 13.31 4.66 -7.32
N GLN A 269 13.92 3.48 -7.41
CA GLN A 269 14.92 3.00 -6.45
C GLN A 269 16.20 3.84 -6.49
N GLU A 270 16.70 4.19 -7.68
CA GLU A 270 17.86 5.08 -7.87
C GLU A 270 17.66 6.47 -7.27
N ARG A 271 16.40 6.93 -7.20
CA ARG A 271 16.00 8.20 -6.58
C ARG A 271 15.70 8.08 -5.08
N GLY A 272 15.84 6.88 -4.50
CA GLY A 272 15.53 6.61 -3.09
C GLY A 272 14.04 6.70 -2.74
N LEU A 273 13.15 6.49 -3.73
CA LEU A 273 11.70 6.55 -3.52
C LEU A 273 11.11 5.20 -3.09
N ILE A 274 11.78 4.10 -3.42
CA ILE A 274 11.39 2.73 -3.06
C ILE A 274 12.62 1.92 -2.69
N GLU A 275 12.42 0.84 -1.95
CA GLU A 275 13.43 -0.14 -1.60
C GLU A 275 13.38 -1.36 -2.52
N ALA A 276 12.19 -1.87 -2.83
CA ALA A 276 11.99 -3.04 -3.69
C ALA A 276 10.61 -3.03 -4.35
N ALA A 277 10.44 -3.84 -5.40
CA ALA A 277 9.15 -4.02 -6.06
C ALA A 277 8.96 -5.45 -6.60
N ALA A 278 7.74 -5.95 -6.55
CA ALA A 278 7.30 -7.18 -7.21
C ALA A 278 6.18 -6.85 -8.19
N LEU A 279 6.35 -7.23 -9.46
CA LEU A 279 5.41 -6.91 -10.53
C LEU A 279 4.87 -8.22 -11.11
N VAL A 280 3.54 -8.33 -11.25
CA VAL A 280 2.85 -9.51 -11.78
C VAL A 280 1.84 -9.08 -12.85
N CYS A 281 1.83 -9.79 -13.97
CA CYS A 281 0.90 -9.59 -15.06
C CYS A 281 0.71 -10.90 -15.84
N GLN A 282 -0.53 -11.37 -15.96
CA GLN A 282 -0.97 -12.57 -16.69
C GLN A 282 -0.09 -13.81 -16.47
N GLY A 283 0.19 -14.11 -15.20
CA GLY A 283 0.98 -15.29 -14.80
C GLY A 283 2.50 -15.16 -14.99
N GLN A 284 3.00 -14.00 -15.44
CA GLN A 284 4.42 -13.67 -15.47
C GLN A 284 4.76 -12.67 -14.35
N SER A 285 5.99 -12.73 -13.85
CA SER A 285 6.44 -11.83 -12.77
C SER A 285 7.88 -11.36 -12.96
N LEU A 286 8.16 -10.12 -12.58
CA LEU A 286 9.51 -9.58 -12.42
C LEU A 286 9.69 -9.00 -11.02
N LEU A 287 10.90 -9.14 -10.47
CA LEU A 287 11.26 -8.62 -9.15
C LEU A 287 12.40 -7.61 -9.28
N LEU A 288 12.26 -6.49 -8.57
CA LEU A 288 13.35 -5.59 -8.23
C LEU A 288 13.70 -5.81 -6.75
N PRO A 289 14.80 -6.51 -6.43
CA PRO A 289 15.22 -6.71 -5.06
C PRO A 289 15.75 -5.40 -4.44
N MET A 290 15.91 -5.38 -3.12
CA MET A 290 16.57 -4.28 -2.43
C MET A 290 18.01 -4.11 -2.90
N ALA A 291 18.44 -2.86 -3.04
CA ALA A 291 19.83 -2.54 -3.27
C ALA A 291 20.62 -2.85 -1.99
N PHE A 292 21.32 -3.98 -1.94
CA PHE A 292 22.11 -4.36 -0.77
C PHE A 292 23.27 -3.37 -0.55
N GLY A 293 23.24 -2.67 0.59
CA GLY A 293 24.42 -2.07 1.20
C GLY A 293 24.81 -2.89 2.43
N ALA A 294 25.77 -3.82 2.24
CA ALA A 294 26.31 -4.75 3.24
C ALA A 294 25.30 -5.75 3.86
N ASP A 295 25.62 -7.04 3.74
CA ASP A 295 24.81 -8.16 4.24
C ASP A 295 24.53 -8.05 5.75
N PRO A 296 23.28 -8.18 6.21
CA PRO A 296 23.03 -8.60 7.58
C PRO A 296 23.29 -10.11 7.69
N GLU A 297 24.07 -10.50 8.71
CA GLU A 297 24.34 -11.91 9.01
C GLU A 297 23.04 -12.73 9.17
N PRO A 298 23.04 -14.02 8.78
CA PRO A 298 21.88 -14.88 8.90
C PRO A 298 21.49 -15.10 10.38
N VAL A 299 20.31 -14.61 10.76
CA VAL A 299 19.69 -14.94 12.06
C VAL A 299 19.05 -16.34 11.95
N PRO A 300 19.33 -17.27 12.89
CA PRO A 300 18.77 -18.61 12.85
C PRO A 300 17.25 -18.61 13.05
N LEU A 301 16.55 -19.31 12.15
CA LEU A 301 15.11 -19.58 12.20
C LEU A 301 14.76 -20.43 13.43
N CYS A 302 14.25 -19.78 14.48
CA CYS A 302 13.55 -20.45 15.58
C CYS A 302 12.25 -19.70 15.89
N CYS A 303 11.13 -20.27 15.42
CA CYS A 303 9.77 -20.30 15.97
C CYS A 303 8.71 -20.12 14.87
N PRO A 304 7.68 -20.99 14.81
CA PRO A 304 6.55 -20.81 13.92
C PRO A 304 5.49 -19.93 14.61
N ASP A 305 5.26 -18.71 14.12
CA ASP A 305 4.13 -17.88 14.57
C ASP A 305 3.09 -17.67 13.45
N PRO A 306 1.77 -17.74 13.76
CA PRO A 306 0.70 -17.82 12.77
C PRO A 306 0.20 -16.46 12.25
N VAL A 307 0.82 -15.33 12.60
CA VAL A 307 0.25 -13.99 12.34
C VAL A 307 0.90 -13.32 11.13
N GLY A 308 0.48 -13.75 9.94
CA GLY A 308 0.79 -13.04 8.70
C GLY A 308 -0.05 -11.76 8.56
N VAL A 309 0.57 -10.70 8.06
CA VAL A 309 -0.12 -9.48 7.60
C VAL A 309 -0.29 -9.60 6.09
N TRP A 310 -1.50 -9.41 5.60
CA TRP A 310 -1.83 -9.58 4.17
C TRP A 310 -1.71 -8.24 3.46
N ALA A 311 -1.07 -8.19 2.30
CA ALA A 311 -1.03 -7.04 1.39
C ALA A 311 -1.87 -7.32 0.13
#